data_AF-A0A5E4YT67-F1
#
_entry.id   AF-A0A5E4YT67-F1
#
_cell.length_a   1.000
_cell.length_b   1.000
_cell.length_c   1.000
_cell.angle_alpha   90.00
_cell.angle_beta   90.00
_cell.angle_gamma   90.00
#
_symmetry.space_group_name_H-M   'P 1'
#
loop_
_entity.id
_entity.type
_entity.pdbx_description
1 polymer ?
#
loop_
_entity_poly.entity_id
_entity_poly.type
_entity_poly.pdbx_seq_one_letter_code
_entity_poly.pdbx_strand_id
1 'polypeptide(L)'
;MNEGRLISTVTISGAACTGSAGGGPVTAGGLLFKAKEHMDARAEQYDKPEGERSMGKAVEAFNAITGRDLCEPEGWLLLQVLKDVRLFQRPGYHADSAEDCIAYAALKGEAKAREAK
;
A
#
# COMPACT_ATOMS: atom_id res chain seq x y z
N MET A 1 -35.05 -1.85 -36.29
CA MET A 1 -33.72 -1.59 -36.90
C MET A 1 -33.12 -0.40 -36.16
N ASN A 2 -31.79 -0.35 -36.03
CA ASN A 2 -30.93 0.48 -35.13
C ASN A 2 -30.42 -0.31 -33.93
N GLU A 3 -29.44 -1.19 -34.12
CA GLU A 3 -27.99 -0.97 -34.32
C GLU A 3 -27.23 -1.11 -33.00
N GLY A 4 -26.69 -2.30 -32.80
CA GLY A 4 -25.91 -2.70 -31.64
C GLY A 4 -24.58 -1.95 -31.59
N ARG A 5 -24.36 -1.26 -30.48
CA ARG A 5 -23.09 -0.62 -30.13
C ARG A 5 -22.04 -1.71 -29.88
N LEU A 6 -21.08 -1.86 -30.80
CA LEU A 6 -19.90 -2.69 -30.59
C LEU A 6 -19.15 -2.20 -29.35
N ILE A 7 -19.04 -3.04 -28.33
CA ILE A 7 -18.05 -2.89 -27.28
C ILE A 7 -16.69 -3.27 -27.87
N SER A 8 -15.84 -2.26 -28.11
CA SER A 8 -14.46 -2.48 -28.56
C SER A 8 -13.69 -3.24 -27.48
N THR A 9 -13.36 -4.50 -27.74
CA THR A 9 -12.51 -5.32 -26.87
C THR A 9 -11.10 -4.74 -26.88
N VAL A 10 -10.71 -4.06 -25.80
CA VAL A 10 -9.32 -3.67 -25.58
C VAL A 10 -8.53 -4.95 -25.29
N THR A 11 -7.70 -5.37 -26.22
CA THR A 11 -6.74 -6.45 -26.01
C THR A 11 -5.65 -5.96 -25.07
N ILE A 12 -5.71 -6.35 -23.79
CA ILE A 12 -4.59 -6.16 -22.87
C ILE A 12 -3.53 -7.18 -23.26
N SER A 13 -2.50 -6.73 -23.98
CA SER A 13 -1.30 -7.53 -24.24
C SER A 13 -0.62 -7.81 -22.90
N GLY A 14 -0.74 -9.03 -22.39
CA GLY A 14 -0.10 -9.47 -21.16
C GLY A 14 1.39 -9.68 -21.40
N ALA A 15 2.20 -8.69 -21.07
CA ALA A 15 3.64 -8.89 -20.93
C ALA A 15 3.87 -9.91 -19.80
N ALA A 16 4.39 -11.08 -20.13
CA ALA A 16 4.73 -12.10 -19.15
C ALA A 16 5.90 -11.60 -18.29
N CYS A 17 5.66 -11.39 -17.00
CA CYS A 17 6.66 -11.00 -16.03
C CYS A 17 7.59 -12.20 -15.73
N THR A 18 8.66 -12.38 -16.51
CA THR A 18 9.71 -13.37 -16.20
C THR A 18 10.80 -12.71 -15.35
N GLY A 19 10.71 -12.86 -14.03
CA GLY A 19 11.76 -12.44 -13.09
C GLY A 19 12.43 -13.64 -12.43
N SER A 20 13.74 -13.81 -12.63
CA SER A 20 14.56 -14.79 -11.91
C SER A 20 14.86 -14.26 -10.51
N ALA A 21 14.42 -14.98 -9.47
CA ALA A 21 14.74 -14.67 -8.07
C ALA A 21 15.75 -15.69 -7.53
N GLY A 22 16.99 -15.25 -7.30
CA GLY A 22 17.98 -15.99 -6.52
C GLY A 22 17.74 -15.74 -5.03
N GLY A 23 17.44 -16.82 -4.29
CA GLY A 23 17.03 -16.81 -2.89
C GLY A 23 15.85 -17.77 -2.70
N GLY A 24 15.75 -18.47 -1.56
CA GLY A 24 14.65 -19.41 -1.29
C GLY A 24 13.27 -18.82 -1.57
N PRO A 25 12.23 -19.64 -1.82
CA PRO A 25 10.96 -19.14 -2.35
C PRO A 25 10.33 -18.12 -1.39
N VAL A 26 10.17 -16.89 -1.88
CA VAL A 26 9.35 -15.87 -1.21
C VAL A 26 7.90 -16.36 -1.21
N THR A 27 7.31 -16.54 -0.03
CA THR A 27 5.92 -16.99 0.11
C THR A 27 5.03 -15.85 0.57
N ALA A 28 3.77 -15.87 0.14
CA ALA A 28 2.79 -14.88 0.60
C ALA A 28 2.63 -14.87 2.12
N GLY A 29 2.64 -16.04 2.76
CA GLY A 29 2.60 -16.17 4.23
C GLY A 29 3.83 -15.56 4.90
N GLY A 30 5.03 -15.76 4.34
CA GLY A 30 6.25 -15.14 4.86
C GLY A 30 6.23 -13.62 4.76
N LEU A 31 5.70 -13.07 3.66
CA LEU A 31 5.54 -11.63 3.48
C LEU A 31 4.54 -11.03 4.47
N LEU A 32 3.43 -11.72 4.72
CA LEU A 32 2.46 -11.30 5.73
C LEU A 32 3.10 -11.24 7.13
N PHE A 33 3.91 -12.25 7.48
CA PHE A 33 4.63 -12.27 8.75
C PHE A 33 5.62 -11.10 8.87
N LYS A 34 6.40 -10.83 7.81
CA LYS A 34 7.33 -9.69 7.76
C LYS A 34 6.61 -8.34 7.88
N ALA A 35 5.49 -8.17 7.18
CA ALA A 35 4.66 -6.98 7.29
C ALA A 35 4.14 -6.78 8.72
N LYS A 36 3.77 -7.85 9.42
CA LYS A 36 3.43 -7.79 10.84
C LYS A 36 4.60 -7.32 11.71
N GLU A 37 5.79 -7.88 11.52
CA GLU A 37 7.00 -7.45 12.25
C GLU A 37 7.27 -5.94 12.06
N HIS A 38 7.12 -5.42 10.83
CA HIS A 38 7.27 -3.97 10.57
C HIS A 38 6.24 -3.12 11.30
N MET A 39 4.99 -3.58 11.38
CA MET A 39 3.94 -2.89 12.14
C MET A 39 4.23 -2.91 13.64
N ASP A 40 4.64 -4.06 14.19
CA ASP A 40 4.96 -4.21 15.61
C ASP A 40 6.19 -3.36 15.99
N ALA A 41 7.25 -3.37 15.18
CA ALA A 41 8.42 -2.52 15.40
C ALA A 41 8.08 -1.02 15.32
N ARG A 42 7.14 -0.64 14.44
CA ARG A 42 6.61 0.73 14.39
C ARG A 42 5.77 1.05 15.63
N ALA A 43 4.97 0.12 16.12
CA ALA A 43 4.21 0.30 17.35
C ALA A 43 5.16 0.54 18.54
N GLU A 44 6.22 -0.25 18.69
CA GLU A 44 7.21 -0.06 19.77
C GLU A 44 7.94 1.29 19.71
N GLN A 45 8.23 1.78 18.51
CA GLN A 45 8.98 3.04 18.33
C GLN A 45 8.12 4.30 18.45
N TYR A 46 6.83 4.23 18.10
CA TYR A 46 6.01 5.42 17.90
C TYR A 46 4.69 5.41 18.70
N ASP A 47 4.20 4.25 19.16
CA ASP A 47 2.99 4.22 19.97
C ASP A 47 3.32 4.71 21.38
N LYS A 48 2.97 5.97 21.62
CA LYS A 48 2.91 6.54 22.98
C LYS A 48 1.72 5.93 23.73
N PRO A 49 1.72 5.95 25.07
CA PRO A 49 0.56 5.51 25.86
C PRO A 49 -0.76 6.20 25.49
N GLU A 50 -0.72 7.39 24.86
CA GLU A 50 -1.92 8.07 24.36
C GLU A 50 -2.44 7.55 22.99
N GLY A 51 -1.75 6.63 22.32
CA GLY A 51 -2.22 5.96 21.09
C GLY A 51 -2.20 6.80 19.81
N GLU A 52 -1.54 7.97 19.80
CA GLU A 52 -1.47 8.83 18.62
C GLU A 52 -0.56 8.24 17.53
N ARG A 53 -1.16 7.81 16.41
CA ARG A 53 -0.45 7.22 15.27
C ARG A 53 0.13 8.30 14.35
N SER A 54 1.35 8.07 13.86
CA SER A 54 2.12 9.03 13.05
C SER A 54 1.45 9.49 11.76
N MET A 55 0.57 8.68 11.16
CA MET A 55 -0.12 9.03 9.91
C MET A 55 -1.11 10.19 10.08
N GLY A 56 -1.85 10.25 11.20
CA GLY A 56 -2.79 11.35 11.43
C GLY A 56 -2.09 12.71 11.41
N LYS A 57 -0.95 12.81 12.10
CA LYS A 57 -0.11 14.03 12.13
C LYS A 57 0.49 14.35 10.76
N ALA A 58 0.91 13.33 10.01
CA ALA A 58 1.44 13.53 8.67
C ALA A 58 0.37 14.10 7.72
N VAL A 59 -0.86 13.57 7.79
CA VAL A 59 -2.00 14.05 7.00
C VAL A 59 -2.41 15.47 7.40
N GLU A 60 -2.49 15.76 8.69
CA GLU A 60 -2.78 17.12 9.20
C GLU A 60 -1.76 18.14 8.66
N ALA A 61 -0.47 17.85 8.79
CA ALA A 61 0.59 18.72 8.28
C ALA A 61 0.52 18.85 6.75
N PHE A 62 0.29 17.75 6.02
CA PHE A 62 0.17 17.77 4.57
C PHE A 62 -0.99 18.64 4.10
N ASN A 63 -2.16 18.51 4.73
CA ASN A 63 -3.34 19.31 4.45
C ASN A 63 -3.08 20.80 4.71
N ALA A 64 -2.46 21.13 5.83
CA ALA A 64 -2.09 22.51 6.16
C ALA A 64 -1.13 23.14 5.14
N ILE A 65 -0.15 22.39 4.63
CA ILE A 65 0.83 22.88 3.65
C ILE A 65 0.21 23.04 2.26
N THR A 66 -0.67 22.11 1.86
CA THR A 66 -1.13 21.99 0.47
C THR A 66 -2.53 22.56 0.23
N GLY A 67 -3.25 22.93 1.30
CA GLY A 67 -4.66 23.35 1.22
C GLY A 67 -5.59 22.21 0.80
N ARG A 68 -5.21 20.96 1.09
CA ARG A 68 -6.02 19.76 0.81
C ARG A 68 -6.73 19.28 2.07
N ASP A 69 -7.57 18.28 1.91
CA ASP A 69 -8.37 17.69 2.99
C ASP A 69 -8.36 16.16 2.88
N LEU A 70 -7.16 15.57 2.98
CA LEU A 70 -7.03 14.12 3.03
C LEU A 70 -7.45 13.60 4.42
N CYS A 71 -8.04 12.41 4.47
CA CYS A 71 -8.19 11.66 5.69
C CYS A 71 -7.05 10.63 5.90
N GLU A 72 -6.93 10.08 7.11
CA GLU A 72 -5.88 9.11 7.45
C GLU A 72 -5.78 7.90 6.49
N PRO A 73 -6.87 7.20 6.11
CA PRO A 73 -6.76 6.09 5.16
C PRO A 73 -6.31 6.54 3.76
N GLU A 74 -6.56 7.79 3.35
CA GLU A 74 -6.03 8.32 2.09
C GLU A 74 -4.51 8.55 2.17
N GLY A 75 -3.99 8.94 3.33
CA GLY A 75 -2.56 8.97 3.61
C GLY A 75 -1.91 7.59 3.47
N TRP A 76 -2.52 6.56 4.06
CA TRP A 76 -2.05 5.18 3.90
C TRP A 76 -2.15 4.68 2.45
N LEU A 77 -3.23 5.03 1.74
CA LEU A 77 -3.38 4.72 0.32
C LEU A 77 -2.26 5.33 -0.52
N LEU A 78 -1.90 6.59 -0.27
CA LEU A 78 -0.81 7.27 -0.96
C LEU A 78 0.53 6.55 -0.75
N LEU A 79 0.85 6.16 0.48
CA LEU A 79 2.09 5.42 0.78
C LEU A 79 2.07 4.01 0.18
N GLN A 80 0.92 3.34 0.15
CA GLN A 80 0.77 2.05 -0.51
C GLN A 80 1.08 2.17 -2.01
N VAL A 81 0.47 3.15 -2.70
CA VAL A 81 0.73 3.40 -4.13
C VAL A 81 2.21 3.70 -4.37
N LEU A 82 2.87 4.46 -3.49
CA LEU A 82 4.31 4.73 -3.60
C LEU A 82 5.13 3.43 -3.53
N LYS A 83 4.75 2.48 -2.67
CA LYS A 83 5.45 1.19 -2.53
C LYS A 83 5.20 0.28 -3.73
N ASP A 84 3.99 0.26 -4.27
CA ASP A 84 3.70 -0.40 -5.54
C ASP A 84 4.55 0.18 -6.68
N VAL A 85 4.57 1.51 -6.85
CA VAL A 85 5.42 2.17 -7.87
C VAL A 85 6.88 1.77 -7.71
N ARG A 86 7.43 1.75 -6.49
CA ARG A 86 8.82 1.34 -6.24
C ARG A 86 9.08 -0.13 -6.55
N LEU A 87 8.11 -1.01 -6.30
CA LEU A 87 8.21 -2.43 -6.61
C LEU A 87 8.25 -2.66 -8.13
N PHE A 88 7.47 -1.91 -8.91
CA PHE A 88 7.39 -2.05 -10.37
C PHE A 88 8.44 -1.24 -11.14
N GLN A 89 8.97 -0.14 -10.58
CA GLN A 89 9.97 0.70 -11.25
C GLN A 89 11.37 0.08 -11.24
N ARG A 90 11.70 -0.76 -10.26
CA ARG A 90 13.02 -1.38 -10.14
C ARG A 90 13.10 -2.68 -10.94
N PRO A 91 14.22 -2.99 -11.60
CA PRO A 91 14.44 -4.32 -12.16
C PRO A 91 14.59 -5.33 -11.01
N GLY A 92 13.84 -6.44 -11.09
CA GLY A 92 13.87 -7.51 -10.08
C GLY A 92 12.96 -7.26 -8.88
N TYR A 93 13.03 -8.17 -7.89
CA TYR A 93 12.18 -8.13 -6.71
C TYR A 93 12.76 -7.24 -5.61
N HIS A 94 11.93 -6.37 -5.03
CA HIS A 94 12.32 -5.49 -3.93
C HIS A 94 11.48 -5.79 -2.68
N ALA A 95 12.03 -6.63 -1.79
CA ALA A 95 11.33 -7.15 -0.60
C ALA A 95 10.73 -6.05 0.29
N ASP A 96 11.51 -5.02 0.62
CA ASP A 96 11.05 -3.87 1.42
C ASP A 96 9.78 -3.23 0.85
N SER A 97 9.69 -3.09 -0.48
CA SER A 97 8.50 -2.49 -1.09
C SER A 97 7.28 -3.39 -1.04
N ALA A 98 7.47 -4.70 -1.19
CA ALA A 98 6.38 -5.66 -1.05
C ALA A 98 5.87 -5.75 0.40
N GLU A 99 6.79 -5.83 1.37
CA GLU A 99 6.50 -5.94 2.80
C GLU A 99 5.79 -4.67 3.32
N ASP A 100 6.31 -3.48 3.00
CA ASP A 100 5.66 -2.22 3.41
C ASP A 100 4.31 -2.00 2.71
N CYS A 101 4.14 -2.45 1.47
CA CYS A 101 2.85 -2.36 0.79
C CYS A 101 1.76 -3.14 1.55
N ILE A 102 2.09 -4.36 2.01
CA ILE A 102 1.17 -5.19 2.82
C ILE A 102 0.90 -4.52 4.18
N ALA A 103 1.94 -4.02 4.85
CA ALA A 103 1.76 -3.30 6.11
C ALA A 103 0.84 -2.09 5.94
N TYR A 104 1.08 -1.25 4.93
CA TYR A 104 0.23 -0.08 4.66
C TYR A 104 -1.19 -0.47 4.26
N ALA A 105 -1.38 -1.56 3.52
CA ALA A 105 -2.73 -2.06 3.22
C ALA A 105 -3.49 -2.46 4.49
N ALA A 106 -2.83 -3.10 5.46
CA ALA A 106 -3.43 -3.46 6.74
C ALA A 106 -3.79 -2.20 7.57
N LEU A 107 -2.86 -1.23 7.67
CA LEU A 107 -3.08 0.02 8.40
C LEU A 107 -4.18 0.89 7.79
N LYS A 108 -4.24 0.93 6.45
CA LYS A 108 -5.34 1.56 5.71
C LYS A 108 -6.67 0.90 6.04
N GLY A 109 -6.73 -0.43 6.05
CA GLY A 109 -7.92 -1.19 6.38
C GLY A 109 -8.41 -0.89 7.80
N GLU A 110 -7.49 -0.87 8.77
CA GLU A 110 -7.79 -0.48 10.14
C GLU A 110 -8.33 0.95 10.24
N ALA A 111 -7.66 1.92 9.61
CA ALA A 111 -8.10 3.31 9.59
C ALA A 111 -9.50 3.47 8.96
N LYS A 112 -9.74 2.78 7.84
CA LYS A 112 -11.06 2.79 7.17
C LYS A 112 -12.14 2.13 8.02
N ALA A 113 -11.81 1.06 8.75
CA ALA A 113 -12.75 0.39 9.66
C ALA A 113 -13.13 1.28 10.86
N ARG A 114 -12.26 2.20 11.30
CA ARG A 114 -12.60 3.19 12.33
C ARG A 114 -13.60 4.24 11.85
N GLU A 115 -13.59 4.60 10.56
CA GLU A 115 -14.57 5.55 9.97
C GLU A 115 -16.00 4.98 9.90
N ALA A 116 -16.15 3.64 9.90
CA ALA A 116 -17.45 2.99 9.83
C ALA A 116 -18.19 2.88 11.18
N LYS A 117 -17.58 3.40 12.26
CA LYS A 117 -18.14 3.43 13.62
C LYS A 117 -18.58 4.84 13.98
#